data_AF-A0A377ZYF7-F1
#
_entry.id   AF-A0A377ZYF7-F1
#
_cell.length_a   1.000
_cell.length_b   1.000
_cell.length_c   1.000
_cell.angle_alpha   90.00
_cell.angle_beta   90.00
_cell.angle_gamma   90.00
#
_symmetry.space_group_name_H-M   'P 1'
#
loop_
_entity.id
_entity.type
_entity.pdbx_description
1 polymer ?
#
loop_
_entity_poly.entity_id
_entity_poly.type
_entity_poly.pdbx_seq_one_letter_code
_entity_poly.pdbx_strand_id
1 'polypeptide(L)'
;MSAAYRPGASNSALYAAALFASENGAWQQAQTLLARIPGGSQTSDMRDLRQRVNYNLQLVTAENYLAQGNTIAASNTLRAMASTPPKAPADAGKLARLLAESGDLTTAVSLVRNNISSGVSGNAGDYADQIAVLNQAGLTGEAQNLISNPQLQASSTPTQLASIRNGYVINEADRLREQGNYAAAYDKLIRAMQSDPQNTDLMFAMARLYQSGKMNKEAGVVYDYLMTRDTPNQDARAGAIDVALSAGNNDRAEQLAGGLRQDNTPDRLLLLARVAEAQGHHQQAMTYLRSARGKLLGMQSTNSSETPTVGGVLAADNPFIGVSQTSAPTRTASAYGQYMPWQVAQSAAAPGSTLPGIQRTDLPVDTAQTRMLRQVDTMMESLQEKTGSWLQGEWTYVDATANRAPAS
;
A
#
# COMPACT_ATOMS: atom_id res chain seq x y z
N MET A 1 -15.89 -13.34 29.77
CA MET A 1 -16.48 -13.14 28.42
C MET A 1 -17.45 -14.23 27.98
N SER A 2 -17.43 -15.44 28.57
CA SER A 2 -18.33 -16.56 28.22
C SER A 2 -19.82 -16.36 28.55
N ALA A 3 -20.18 -15.33 29.31
CA ALA A 3 -21.56 -15.06 29.70
C ALA A 3 -22.40 -14.34 28.62
N ALA A 4 -21.79 -13.48 27.80
CA ALA A 4 -22.51 -12.70 26.78
C ALA A 4 -22.93 -13.54 25.55
N TYR A 5 -22.24 -14.65 25.30
CA TYR A 5 -22.53 -15.60 24.21
C TYR A 5 -23.62 -16.62 24.57
N ARG A 6 -24.11 -16.62 25.82
CA ARG A 6 -25.19 -17.53 26.23
C ARG A 6 -26.55 -17.03 25.71
N PRO A 7 -27.48 -17.94 25.37
CA PRO A 7 -28.89 -17.61 25.24
C PRO A 7 -29.39 -17.07 26.59
N GLY A 8 -29.89 -15.82 26.62
CA GLY A 8 -30.36 -15.17 27.86
C GLY A 8 -29.40 -14.21 28.57
N ALA A 9 -28.31 -13.77 27.92
CA ALA A 9 -27.46 -12.71 28.46
C ALA A 9 -28.24 -11.40 28.67
N SER A 10 -27.99 -10.69 29.78
CA SER A 10 -28.63 -9.39 30.04
C SER A 10 -28.24 -8.33 29.00
N ASN A 11 -29.10 -7.34 28.77
CA ASN A 11 -28.82 -6.23 27.85
C ASN A 11 -27.51 -5.50 28.20
N SER A 12 -27.18 -5.36 29.48
CA SER A 12 -25.92 -4.78 29.95
C SER A 12 -24.71 -5.65 29.60
N ALA A 13 -24.83 -6.98 29.72
CA ALA A 13 -23.75 -7.91 29.35
C ALA A 13 -23.53 -7.94 27.83
N LEU A 14 -24.61 -7.87 27.04
CA LEU A 14 -24.53 -7.74 25.58
C LEU A 14 -23.87 -6.42 25.17
N TYR A 15 -24.23 -5.31 25.81
CA TYR A 15 -23.63 -4.01 25.55
C TYR A 15 -22.14 -3.96 25.90
N ALA A 16 -21.76 -4.46 27.09
CA ALA A 16 -20.35 -4.53 27.48
C ALA A 16 -19.52 -5.41 26.53
N ALA A 17 -20.07 -6.54 26.08
CA ALA A 17 -19.41 -7.40 25.09
C ALA A 17 -19.31 -6.73 23.71
N ALA A 18 -20.34 -5.99 23.29
CA ALA A 18 -20.30 -5.24 22.04
C ALA A 18 -19.28 -4.10 22.09
N LEU A 19 -19.18 -3.40 23.22
CA LEU A 19 -18.18 -2.35 23.43
C LEU A 19 -16.77 -2.93 23.33
N PHE A 20 -16.49 -4.02 24.04
CA PHE A 20 -15.21 -4.71 23.95
C PHE A 20 -14.91 -5.19 22.52
N ALA A 21 -15.89 -5.77 21.82
CA ALA A 21 -15.71 -6.16 20.43
C ALA A 21 -15.37 -4.95 19.54
N SER A 22 -16.03 -3.81 19.77
CA SER A 22 -15.78 -2.57 19.03
C SER A 22 -14.38 -1.99 19.28
N GLU A 23 -13.86 -2.08 20.51
CA GLU A 23 -12.51 -1.63 20.87
C GLU A 23 -11.42 -2.48 20.19
N ASN A 24 -11.70 -3.76 19.95
CA ASN A 24 -10.79 -4.67 19.22
C ASN A 24 -11.00 -4.63 17.70
N GLY A 25 -11.81 -3.70 17.17
CA GLY A 25 -12.12 -3.62 15.74
C GLY A 25 -12.98 -4.77 15.20
N ALA A 26 -13.56 -5.60 16.06
CA ALA A 26 -14.46 -6.70 15.69
C ALA A 26 -15.88 -6.17 15.42
N TRP A 27 -16.02 -5.28 14.43
CA TRP A 27 -17.25 -4.53 14.15
C TRP A 27 -18.45 -5.43 13.81
N GLN A 28 -18.24 -6.51 13.06
CA GLN A 28 -19.30 -7.48 12.75
C GLN A 28 -19.82 -8.19 14.01
N GLN A 29 -18.91 -8.55 14.92
CA GLN A 29 -19.27 -9.16 16.19
C GLN A 29 -20.01 -8.17 17.10
N ALA A 30 -19.56 -6.92 17.16
CA ALA A 30 -20.27 -5.86 17.89
C ALA A 30 -21.69 -5.66 17.35
N GLN A 31 -21.89 -5.67 16.02
CA GLN A 31 -23.20 -5.52 15.40
C GLN A 31 -24.15 -6.66 15.77
N THR A 32 -23.70 -7.92 15.71
CA THR A 32 -24.52 -9.08 16.07
C THR A 32 -24.91 -9.09 17.55
N LEU A 33 -24.01 -8.65 18.43
CA LEU A 33 -24.31 -8.50 19.87
C LEU A 33 -25.33 -7.39 20.13
N LEU A 34 -25.20 -6.23 19.48
CA LEU A 34 -26.14 -5.11 19.62
C LEU A 34 -27.53 -5.42 19.03
N ALA A 35 -27.59 -6.19 17.95
CA ALA A 35 -28.85 -6.60 17.31
C ALA A 35 -29.73 -7.45 18.24
N ARG A 36 -29.13 -8.12 19.23
CA ARG A 36 -29.86 -8.90 20.25
C ARG A 36 -30.51 -8.04 21.32
N ILE A 37 -30.19 -6.74 21.42
CA ILE A 37 -30.78 -5.82 22.39
C ILE A 37 -32.06 -5.22 21.79
N PRO A 38 -33.25 -5.48 22.36
CA PRO A 38 -34.52 -4.97 21.84
C PRO A 38 -34.54 -3.43 21.76
N GLY A 39 -35.18 -2.88 20.72
CA GLY A 39 -35.24 -1.43 20.48
C GLY A 39 -35.74 -0.61 21.67
N GLY A 40 -36.77 -1.11 22.38
CA GLY A 40 -37.35 -0.46 23.55
C GLY A 40 -36.45 -0.46 24.80
N SER A 41 -35.35 -1.21 24.80
CA SER A 41 -34.41 -1.29 25.93
C SER A 41 -33.07 -0.59 25.66
N GLN A 42 -32.96 0.15 24.55
CA GLN A 42 -31.71 0.81 24.16
C GLN A 42 -31.55 2.17 24.82
N THR A 43 -30.41 2.36 25.48
CA THR A 43 -30.00 3.66 26.03
C THR A 43 -29.46 4.58 24.92
N SER A 44 -29.10 5.83 25.27
CA SER A 44 -28.38 6.71 24.32
C SER A 44 -27.06 6.09 23.90
N ASP A 45 -26.23 5.66 24.86
CA ASP A 45 -24.91 5.10 24.59
C ASP A 45 -24.97 3.84 23.72
N MET A 46 -25.99 2.98 23.90
CA MET A 46 -26.21 1.82 23.03
C MET A 46 -26.53 2.22 21.59
N ARG A 47 -27.28 3.32 21.39
CA ARG A 47 -27.58 3.84 20.05
C ARG A 47 -26.35 4.49 19.43
N ASP A 48 -25.57 5.23 20.20
CA ASP A 48 -24.32 5.87 19.76
C ASP A 48 -23.28 4.81 19.36
N LEU A 49 -23.12 3.75 20.17
CA LEU A 49 -22.25 2.63 19.83
C LEU A 49 -22.73 1.93 18.55
N ARG A 50 -24.04 1.71 18.39
CA ARG A 50 -24.57 1.13 17.14
C ARG A 50 -24.26 2.01 15.93
N GLN A 51 -24.42 3.33 16.04
CA GLN A 51 -24.06 4.25 14.96
C GLN A 51 -22.57 4.15 14.63
N ARG A 52 -21.70 4.14 15.64
CA ARG A 52 -20.25 3.96 15.48
C ARG A 52 -19.88 2.64 14.81
N VAL A 53 -20.52 1.53 15.21
CA VAL A 53 -20.30 0.20 14.63
C VAL A 53 -20.72 0.18 13.16
N ASN A 54 -21.91 0.70 12.83
CA ASN A 54 -22.39 0.76 11.45
C ASN A 54 -21.49 1.63 10.58
N TYR A 55 -21.01 2.75 11.10
CA TYR A 55 -20.06 3.63 10.42
C TYR A 55 -18.75 2.91 10.12
N ASN A 56 -18.17 2.23 11.12
CA ASN A 56 -16.92 1.49 10.93
C ASN A 56 -17.08 0.28 9.99
N LEU A 57 -18.24 -0.37 9.95
CA LEU A 57 -18.53 -1.40 8.95
C LEU A 57 -18.51 -0.83 7.53
N GLN A 58 -19.04 0.37 7.31
CA GLN A 58 -18.94 1.05 6.01
C GLN A 58 -17.48 1.43 5.68
N LEU A 59 -16.68 1.87 6.66
CA LEU A 59 -15.25 2.09 6.44
C LEU A 59 -14.54 0.81 6.00
N VAL A 60 -14.85 -0.34 6.60
CA VAL A 60 -14.31 -1.65 6.19
C VAL A 60 -14.70 -1.99 4.75
N THR A 61 -15.92 -1.64 4.31
CA THR A 61 -16.30 -1.84 2.89
C THR A 61 -15.46 -0.99 1.93
N ALA A 62 -15.20 0.27 2.28
CA ALA A 62 -14.33 1.14 1.48
C ALA A 62 -12.87 0.67 1.47
N GLU A 63 -12.38 0.21 2.62
CA GLU A 63 -11.05 -0.39 2.77
C GLU A 63 -10.90 -1.65 1.90
N ASN A 64 -11.92 -2.50 1.85
CA ASN A 64 -11.94 -3.64 0.94
C ASN A 64 -11.92 -3.23 -0.53
N TYR A 65 -12.62 -2.15 -0.92
CA TYR A 65 -12.52 -1.62 -2.28
C TYR A 65 -11.10 -1.14 -2.59
N LEU A 66 -10.43 -0.44 -1.68
CA LEU A 66 -9.03 -0.02 -1.86
C LEU A 66 -8.10 -1.24 -1.99
N ALA A 67 -8.28 -2.25 -1.13
CA ALA A 67 -7.51 -3.49 -1.18
C ALA A 67 -7.72 -4.26 -2.50
N GLN A 68 -8.90 -4.14 -3.12
CA GLN A 68 -9.23 -4.70 -4.42
C GLN A 68 -8.79 -3.82 -5.61
N GLY A 69 -8.18 -2.66 -5.36
CA GLY A 69 -7.80 -1.70 -6.39
C GLY A 69 -8.96 -0.88 -6.95
N ASN A 70 -10.17 -1.02 -6.39
CA ASN A 70 -11.34 -0.25 -6.80
C ASN A 70 -11.38 1.11 -6.09
N THR A 71 -10.44 1.99 -6.45
CA THR A 71 -10.27 3.33 -5.87
C THR A 71 -11.48 4.24 -6.14
N ILE A 72 -12.18 4.06 -7.26
CA ILE A 72 -13.38 4.85 -7.61
C ILE A 72 -14.54 4.51 -6.66
N ALA A 73 -14.85 3.23 -6.46
CA ALA A 73 -15.91 2.83 -5.52
C ALA A 73 -15.57 3.21 -4.08
N ALA A 74 -14.30 3.06 -3.69
CA ALA A 74 -13.81 3.51 -2.40
C ALA A 74 -14.02 5.02 -2.22
N SER A 75 -13.52 5.85 -3.14
CA SER A 75 -13.62 7.32 -3.05
C SER A 75 -15.07 7.81 -2.99
N ASN A 76 -15.97 7.24 -3.79
CA ASN A 76 -17.39 7.60 -3.75
C ASN A 76 -18.02 7.28 -2.39
N THR A 77 -17.71 6.11 -1.83
CA THR A 77 -18.18 5.69 -0.50
C THR A 77 -17.63 6.62 0.59
N LEU A 78 -16.32 6.88 0.57
CA LEU A 78 -15.63 7.68 1.57
C LEU A 78 -16.08 9.14 1.57
N ARG A 79 -16.31 9.75 0.40
CA ARG A 79 -16.85 11.12 0.31
C ARG A 79 -18.27 11.21 0.86
N ALA A 80 -19.11 10.21 0.60
CA ALA A 80 -20.45 10.17 1.19
C ALA A 80 -20.37 10.11 2.72
N MET A 81 -19.46 9.30 3.27
CA MET A 81 -19.24 9.21 4.71
C MET A 81 -18.67 10.50 5.32
N ALA A 82 -17.81 11.22 4.59
CA ALA A 82 -17.24 12.50 5.02
C ALA A 82 -18.28 13.61 5.21
N SER A 83 -19.48 13.48 4.64
CA SER A 83 -20.60 14.41 4.86
C SER A 83 -21.13 14.39 6.30
N THR A 84 -20.98 13.26 6.99
CA THR A 84 -21.36 13.08 8.40
C THR A 84 -20.16 12.50 9.15
N PRO A 85 -19.14 13.32 9.42
CA PRO A 85 -17.88 12.83 9.96
C PRO A 85 -18.03 12.30 11.39
N PRO A 86 -17.26 11.26 11.77
CA PRO A 86 -17.31 10.71 13.10
C PRO A 86 -16.67 11.68 14.09
N LYS A 87 -17.19 11.71 15.32
CA LYS A 87 -16.68 12.57 16.39
C LYS A 87 -15.42 12.02 17.04
N ALA A 88 -15.33 10.69 17.16
CA ALA A 88 -14.18 10.04 17.78
C ALA A 88 -12.92 10.23 16.90
N PRO A 89 -11.80 10.71 17.46
CA PRO A 89 -10.62 11.04 16.67
C PRO A 89 -10.01 9.84 15.95
N ALA A 90 -10.05 8.65 16.55
CA ALA A 90 -9.59 7.42 15.91
C ALA A 90 -10.39 7.10 14.63
N ASP A 91 -11.72 7.19 14.70
CA ASP A 91 -12.60 6.91 13.56
C ASP A 91 -12.46 8.01 12.48
N ALA A 92 -12.28 9.26 12.89
CA ALA A 92 -12.03 10.39 11.98
C ALA A 92 -10.67 10.26 11.28
N GLY A 93 -9.66 9.82 12.03
CA GLY A 93 -8.34 9.49 11.50
C GLY A 93 -8.39 8.38 10.48
N LYS A 94 -9.10 7.27 10.77
CA LYS A 94 -9.28 6.18 9.81
C LYS A 94 -9.96 6.66 8.53
N LEU A 95 -11.05 7.45 8.62
CA LEU A 95 -11.69 8.02 7.43
C LEU A 95 -10.73 8.93 6.65
N ALA A 96 -9.99 9.81 7.34
CA ALA A 96 -9.03 10.71 6.71
C ALA A 96 -7.93 9.94 5.98
N ARG A 97 -7.39 8.89 6.60
CA ARG A 97 -6.37 8.03 6.00
C ARG A 97 -6.89 7.37 4.72
N LEU A 98 -8.07 6.74 4.78
CA LEU A 98 -8.67 6.10 3.60
C LEU A 98 -8.99 7.10 2.49
N LEU A 99 -9.44 8.32 2.83
CA LEU A 99 -9.61 9.41 1.86
C LEU A 99 -8.28 9.76 1.18
N ALA A 100 -7.21 9.95 1.96
CA ALA A 100 -5.88 10.25 1.45
C ALA A 100 -5.33 9.11 0.56
N GLU A 101 -5.51 7.85 0.98
CA GLU A 101 -5.15 6.65 0.20
C GLU A 101 -5.93 6.56 -1.12
N SER A 102 -7.21 6.96 -1.12
CA SER A 102 -8.03 7.04 -2.33
C SER A 102 -7.69 8.21 -3.26
N GLY A 103 -6.78 9.11 -2.83
CA GLY A 103 -6.34 10.29 -3.58
C GLY A 103 -7.04 11.61 -3.22
N ASP A 104 -8.00 11.59 -2.28
CA ASP A 104 -8.74 12.78 -1.84
C ASP A 104 -8.11 13.41 -0.59
N LEU A 105 -6.86 13.85 -0.74
CA LEU A 105 -6.09 14.43 0.36
C LEU A 105 -6.69 15.76 0.86
N THR A 106 -7.34 16.51 -0.02
CA THR A 106 -8.03 17.77 0.30
C THR A 106 -9.15 17.54 1.32
N THR A 107 -10.01 16.55 1.07
CA THR A 107 -11.12 16.24 1.99
C THR A 107 -10.57 15.64 3.28
N ALA A 108 -9.55 14.77 3.20
CA ALA A 108 -8.88 14.20 4.35
C ALA A 108 -8.34 15.27 5.33
N VAL A 109 -7.63 16.28 4.81
CA VAL A 109 -7.11 17.39 5.63
C VAL A 109 -8.24 18.22 6.23
N SER A 110 -9.30 18.51 5.46
CA SER A 110 -10.45 19.27 5.96
C SER A 110 -11.15 18.55 7.13
N LEU A 111 -11.28 17.23 7.03
CA LEU A 111 -11.84 16.37 8.06
C LEU A 111 -11.00 16.40 9.33
N VAL A 112 -9.67 16.26 9.19
CA VAL A 112 -8.72 16.31 10.30
C VAL A 112 -8.79 17.66 11.02
N ARG A 113 -8.74 18.77 10.27
CA ARG A 113 -8.83 20.12 10.84
C ARG A 113 -10.14 20.33 11.59
N ASN A 114 -11.26 19.88 11.04
CA ASN A 114 -12.58 19.97 11.68
C ASN A 114 -12.66 19.14 12.97
N ASN A 115 -12.05 17.95 12.99
CA ASN A 115 -12.01 17.12 14.19
C ASN A 115 -11.16 17.79 15.29
N ILE A 116 -9.95 18.26 14.95
CA ILE A 116 -9.07 18.97 15.88
C ILE A 116 -9.73 20.26 16.40
N SER A 117 -10.40 21.02 15.54
CA SER A 117 -11.09 22.27 15.94
C SER A 117 -12.29 22.03 16.85
N SER A 118 -12.87 20.84 16.81
CA SER A 118 -13.97 20.44 17.70
C SER A 118 -13.49 20.13 19.13
N GLY A 119 -12.17 20.11 19.34
CA GLY A 119 -11.52 19.89 20.63
C GLY A 119 -10.73 18.59 20.66
N VAL A 120 -9.56 18.62 21.29
CA VAL A 120 -8.69 17.45 21.40
C VAL A 120 -9.20 16.55 22.53
N SER A 121 -9.93 15.49 22.17
CA SER A 121 -10.46 14.49 23.11
C SER A 121 -9.97 13.08 22.76
N GLY A 122 -8.85 12.66 23.30
CA GLY A 122 -8.26 11.34 23.03
C GLY A 122 -6.76 11.36 23.22
N ASN A 123 -6.12 10.19 23.17
CA ASN A 123 -4.68 10.05 23.30
C ASN A 123 -3.98 10.12 21.93
N ALA A 124 -2.66 10.16 21.95
CA ALA A 124 -1.78 10.17 20.78
C ALA A 124 -2.14 9.07 19.77
N GLY A 125 -2.41 7.85 20.23
CA GLY A 125 -2.81 6.74 19.36
C GLY A 125 -4.07 7.04 18.56
N ASP A 126 -5.06 7.71 19.16
CA ASP A 126 -6.30 8.07 18.47
C ASP A 126 -6.10 9.12 17.37
N TYR A 127 -5.04 9.92 17.46
CA TYR A 127 -4.69 10.94 16.47
C TYR A 127 -3.60 10.49 15.49
N ALA A 128 -3.05 9.28 15.63
CA ALA A 128 -1.92 8.82 14.83
C ALA A 128 -2.20 8.90 13.32
N ASP A 129 -3.36 8.42 12.87
CA ASP A 129 -3.76 8.49 11.46
C ASP A 129 -3.98 9.93 10.98
N GLN A 130 -4.54 10.80 11.82
CA GLN A 130 -4.74 12.21 11.49
C GLN A 130 -3.40 12.94 11.30
N ILE A 131 -2.44 12.65 12.18
CA ILE A 131 -1.08 13.19 12.11
C ILE A 131 -0.36 12.67 10.86
N ALA A 132 -0.54 11.40 10.50
CA ALA A 132 0.00 10.84 9.26
C ALA A 132 -0.54 11.58 8.03
N VAL A 133 -1.85 11.85 7.97
CA VAL A 133 -2.48 12.63 6.88
C VAL A 133 -1.92 14.05 6.80
N LEU A 134 -1.77 14.75 7.93
CA LEU A 134 -1.16 16.10 7.95
C LEU A 134 0.28 16.07 7.42
N ASN A 135 1.07 15.08 7.82
CA ASN A 135 2.44 14.91 7.35
C ASN A 135 2.52 14.59 5.85
N GLN A 136 1.63 13.74 5.35
CA GLN A 136 1.51 13.42 3.92
C GLN A 136 1.14 14.66 3.08
N ALA A 137 0.30 15.54 3.63
CA ALA A 137 -0.06 16.83 3.01
C ALA A 137 1.03 17.91 3.13
N GLY A 138 2.18 17.61 3.75
CA GLY A 138 3.25 18.59 3.99
C GLY A 138 2.92 19.60 5.11
N LEU A 139 1.83 19.40 5.85
CA LEU A 139 1.38 20.23 6.96
C LEU A 139 2.08 19.83 8.27
N THR A 140 3.40 19.70 8.22
CA THR A 140 4.21 19.22 9.35
C THR A 140 4.13 20.13 10.58
N GLY A 141 3.95 21.45 10.37
CA GLY A 141 3.71 22.41 11.45
C GLY A 141 2.40 22.15 12.19
N GLU A 142 1.32 21.82 11.49
CA GLU A 142 0.03 21.48 12.12
C GLU A 142 0.13 20.15 12.89
N ALA A 143 0.80 19.16 12.30
CA ALA A 143 1.07 17.89 12.97
C ALA A 143 1.87 18.09 14.28
N GLN A 144 2.91 18.94 14.25
CA GLN A 144 3.72 19.25 15.42
C GLN A 144 2.96 20.04 16.49
N ASN A 145 2.09 20.97 16.08
CA ASN A 145 1.22 21.70 17.00
C ASN A 145 0.24 20.76 17.72
N LEU A 146 -0.30 19.76 17.01
CA LEU A 146 -1.15 18.75 17.62
C LEU A 146 -0.38 17.87 18.61
N ILE A 147 0.81 17.37 18.25
CA ILE A 147 1.67 16.57 19.16
C ILE A 147 2.10 17.37 20.39
N SER A 148 2.29 18.68 20.23
CA SER A 148 2.63 19.61 21.30
C SER A 148 1.43 20.07 22.14
N ASN A 149 0.21 19.65 21.79
CA ASN A 149 -0.99 20.04 22.50
C ASN A 149 -0.99 19.50 23.94
N PRO A 150 -1.16 20.35 24.97
CA PRO A 150 -1.13 19.90 26.36
C PRO A 150 -2.17 18.82 26.72
N GLN A 151 -3.37 18.90 26.14
CA GLN A 151 -4.43 17.91 26.39
C GLN A 151 -4.09 16.56 25.79
N LEU A 152 -3.49 16.56 24.58
CA LEU A 152 -3.01 15.33 23.96
C LEU A 152 -1.87 14.72 24.78
N GLN A 153 -0.89 15.53 25.20
CA GLN A 153 0.24 15.05 26.00
C GLN A 153 -0.21 14.47 27.34
N ALA A 154 -1.14 15.14 28.03
CA ALA A 154 -1.66 14.68 29.32
C ALA A 154 -2.43 13.36 29.25
N SER A 155 -3.08 13.08 28.11
CA SER A 155 -3.86 11.86 27.89
C SER A 155 -3.06 10.72 27.24
N SER A 156 -1.80 10.96 26.86
CA SER A 156 -0.96 10.02 26.13
C SER A 156 0.13 9.40 26.99
N THR A 157 0.47 8.14 26.70
CA THR A 157 1.65 7.53 27.30
C THR A 157 2.93 7.99 26.60
N PRO A 158 4.09 7.93 27.28
CA PRO A 158 5.39 8.20 26.64
C PRO A 158 5.62 7.34 25.40
N THR A 159 5.20 6.07 25.42
CA THR A 159 5.32 5.14 24.30
C THR A 159 4.47 5.55 23.11
N GLN A 160 3.23 6.02 23.31
CA GLN A 160 2.38 6.51 22.22
C GLN A 160 2.97 7.76 21.56
N LEU A 161 3.46 8.71 22.37
CA LEU A 161 4.12 9.91 21.86
C LEU A 161 5.42 9.58 21.10
N ALA A 162 6.22 8.63 21.63
CA ALA A 162 7.41 8.15 20.96
C ALA A 162 7.08 7.48 19.62
N SER A 163 6.03 6.65 19.55
CA SER A 163 5.58 5.99 18.32
C SER A 163 5.24 6.99 17.22
N ILE A 164 4.48 8.05 17.53
CA ILE A 164 4.17 9.11 16.55
C ILE A 164 5.43 9.82 16.07
N ARG A 165 6.32 10.19 17.00
CA ARG A 165 7.57 10.87 16.67
C ARG A 165 8.45 10.00 15.78
N ASN A 166 8.58 8.71 16.09
CA ASN A 166 9.34 7.76 15.31
C ASN A 166 8.72 7.57 13.92
N GLY A 167 7.38 7.46 13.81
CA GLY A 167 6.68 7.41 12.53
C GLY A 167 6.98 8.63 11.63
N TYR A 168 7.02 9.83 12.21
CA TYR A 168 7.44 11.04 11.47
C TYR A 168 8.90 10.95 11.00
N VAL A 169 9.82 10.52 11.86
CA VAL A 169 11.24 10.36 11.51
C VAL A 169 11.42 9.33 10.39
N ILE A 170 10.69 8.21 10.45
CA ILE A 170 10.71 7.16 9.42
C ILE A 170 10.25 7.73 8.08
N ASN A 171 9.09 8.38 8.04
CA ASN A 171 8.55 8.95 6.80
C ASN A 171 9.51 9.99 6.19
N GLU A 172 10.11 10.83 7.02
CA GLU A 172 11.06 11.83 6.57
C GLU A 172 12.37 11.22 6.06
N ALA A 173 12.88 10.18 6.75
CA ALA A 173 14.05 9.44 6.29
C ALA A 173 13.76 8.70 4.98
N ASP A 174 12.57 8.12 4.81
CA ASP A 174 12.14 7.49 3.57
C ASP A 174 12.06 8.50 2.42
N ARG A 175 11.53 9.71 2.65
CA ARG A 175 11.57 10.79 1.65
C ARG A 175 12.99 11.15 1.23
N LEU A 176 13.90 11.31 2.20
CA LEU A 176 15.30 11.61 1.92
C LEU A 176 15.98 10.47 1.16
N ARG A 177 15.69 9.21 1.52
CA ARG A 177 16.15 8.01 0.84
C ARG A 177 15.69 7.98 -0.61
N GLU A 178 14.41 8.26 -0.87
CA GLU A 178 13.84 8.32 -2.22
C GLU A 178 14.41 9.45 -3.07
N GLN A 179 14.81 10.56 -2.43
CA GLN A 179 15.53 11.67 -3.08
C GLN A 179 17.02 11.38 -3.31
N GLY A 180 17.53 10.21 -2.87
CA GLY A 180 18.94 9.84 -2.94
C GLY A 180 19.82 10.50 -1.88
N ASN A 181 19.25 11.24 -0.93
CA ASN A 181 19.97 11.87 0.17
C ASN A 181 20.15 10.89 1.34
N TYR A 182 20.98 9.87 1.12
CA TYR A 182 21.16 8.77 2.07
C TYR A 182 21.83 9.20 3.38
N ALA A 183 22.76 10.17 3.34
CA ALA A 183 23.45 10.65 4.54
C ALA A 183 22.48 11.34 5.51
N ALA A 184 21.62 12.24 5.00
CA ALA A 184 20.63 12.91 5.85
C ALA A 184 19.57 11.94 6.39
N ALA A 185 19.19 10.94 5.59
CA ALA A 185 18.29 9.87 6.04
C ALA A 185 18.93 9.07 7.20
N TYR A 186 20.21 8.71 7.07
CA TYR A 186 20.96 7.99 8.09
C TYR A 186 21.04 8.78 9.40
N ASP A 187 21.41 10.06 9.34
CA ASP A 187 21.54 10.94 10.51
C ASP A 187 20.21 11.12 11.27
N LYS A 188 19.08 11.11 10.56
CA LYS A 188 17.75 11.14 11.18
C LYS A 188 17.45 9.82 11.87
N LEU A 189 17.62 8.70 11.18
CA LEU A 189 17.30 7.37 11.73
C LEU A 189 18.19 7.01 12.92
N ILE A 190 19.51 7.26 12.84
CA ILE A 190 20.44 6.87 13.91
C ILE A 190 20.14 7.61 15.23
N ARG A 191 19.75 8.89 15.17
CA ARG A 191 19.34 9.66 16.35
C ARG A 191 18.06 9.11 16.98
N ALA A 192 17.08 8.74 16.16
CA ALA A 192 15.87 8.11 16.67
C ALA A 192 16.17 6.73 17.27
N MET A 193 17.02 5.93 16.63
CA MET A 193 17.45 4.62 17.14
C MET A 193 18.27 4.71 18.43
N GLN A 194 19.04 5.78 18.65
CA GLN A 194 19.70 6.00 19.94
C GLN A 194 18.70 6.18 21.08
N SER A 195 17.55 6.80 20.80
CA SER A 195 16.49 7.00 21.79
C SER A 195 15.60 5.77 21.99
N ASP A 196 15.39 4.98 20.94
CA ASP A 196 14.59 3.74 20.98
C ASP A 196 15.28 2.61 20.19
N PRO A 197 16.32 1.97 20.78
CA PRO A 197 17.16 1.00 20.06
C PRO A 197 16.47 -0.31 19.71
N GLN A 198 15.32 -0.59 20.29
CA GLN A 198 14.57 -1.84 20.07
C GLN A 198 13.39 -1.67 19.11
N ASN A 199 13.18 -0.46 18.60
CA ASN A 199 12.09 -0.17 17.67
C ASN A 199 12.30 -0.86 16.33
N THR A 200 11.46 -1.85 16.02
CA THR A 200 11.55 -2.61 14.77
C THR A 200 11.27 -1.74 13.55
N ASP A 201 10.39 -0.75 13.65
CA ASP A 201 10.02 0.11 12.50
C ASP A 201 11.19 1.01 12.08
N LEU A 202 11.95 1.53 13.05
CA LEU A 202 13.20 2.25 12.79
C LEU A 202 14.25 1.34 12.15
N MET A 203 14.37 0.09 12.61
CA MET A 203 15.27 -0.89 12.00
C MET A 203 14.86 -1.22 10.56
N PHE A 204 13.57 -1.38 10.27
CA PHE A 204 13.06 -1.57 8.91
C PHE A 204 13.37 -0.37 8.01
N ALA A 205 13.20 0.85 8.50
CA ALA A 205 13.57 2.06 7.78
C ALA A 205 15.09 2.11 7.49
N MET A 206 15.92 1.74 8.47
CA MET A 206 17.37 1.66 8.29
C MET A 206 17.78 0.57 7.29
N ALA A 207 17.13 -0.60 7.32
CA ALA A 207 17.37 -1.68 6.36
C ALA A 207 17.06 -1.26 4.93
N ARG A 208 15.91 -0.59 4.70
CA ARG A 208 15.53 -0.01 3.41
C ARG A 208 16.53 1.06 2.95
N LEU A 209 17.04 1.87 3.88
CA LEU A 209 18.09 2.85 3.60
C LEU A 209 19.39 2.19 3.13
N TYR A 210 19.91 1.21 3.88
CA TYR A 210 21.11 0.47 3.48
C TYR A 210 20.96 -0.18 2.10
N GLN A 211 19.81 -0.83 1.86
CA GLN A 211 19.50 -1.45 0.59
C GLN A 211 19.50 -0.44 -0.57
N SER A 212 18.89 0.74 -0.37
CA SER A 212 18.87 1.81 -1.39
C SER A 212 20.28 2.37 -1.65
N GLY A 213 21.11 2.45 -0.59
CA GLY A 213 22.51 2.83 -0.66
C GLY A 213 23.46 1.74 -1.20
N LYS A 214 22.93 0.61 -1.70
CA LYS A 214 23.71 -0.56 -2.18
C LYS A 214 24.56 -1.25 -1.11
N MET A 215 24.27 -0.99 0.16
CA MET A 215 24.88 -1.62 1.34
C MET A 215 24.13 -2.92 1.68
N ASN A 216 24.13 -3.87 0.73
CA ASN A 216 23.32 -5.08 0.81
C ASN A 216 23.73 -5.99 1.99
N LYS A 217 25.01 -5.99 2.38
CA LYS A 217 25.51 -6.81 3.51
C LYS A 217 24.90 -6.32 4.82
N GLU A 218 24.94 -5.01 5.03
CA GLU A 218 24.40 -4.33 6.21
C GLU A 218 22.88 -4.47 6.27
N ALA A 219 22.19 -4.27 5.13
CA ALA A 219 20.75 -4.50 5.03
C ALA A 219 20.38 -5.96 5.38
N GLY A 220 21.15 -6.93 4.90
CA GLY A 220 20.95 -8.36 5.19
C GLY A 220 21.02 -8.68 6.67
N VAL A 221 22.03 -8.16 7.38
CA VAL A 221 22.16 -8.34 8.84
C VAL A 221 20.94 -7.80 9.58
N VAL A 222 20.44 -6.62 9.20
CA VAL A 222 19.26 -6.03 9.84
C VAL A 222 18.00 -6.86 9.55
N TYR A 223 17.78 -7.30 8.30
CA TYR A 223 16.62 -8.13 7.98
C TYR A 223 16.68 -9.53 8.61
N ASP A 224 17.86 -10.15 8.72
CA ASP A 224 18.02 -11.43 9.42
C ASP A 224 17.65 -11.30 10.90
N TYR A 225 18.03 -10.19 11.55
CA TYR A 225 17.59 -9.90 12.91
C TYR A 225 16.07 -9.73 13.00
N LEU A 226 15.49 -8.91 12.10
CA LEU A 226 14.05 -8.63 12.05
C LEU A 226 13.22 -9.87 11.71
N MET A 227 13.78 -10.85 11.01
CA MET A 227 13.09 -12.09 10.66
C MET A 227 12.71 -12.95 11.89
N THR A 228 13.37 -12.75 13.03
CA THR A 228 12.96 -13.37 14.32
C THR A 228 11.68 -12.76 14.92
N ARG A 229 11.31 -11.56 14.44
CA ARG A 229 10.15 -10.76 14.90
C ARG A 229 9.38 -10.23 13.69
N ASP A 230 9.22 -11.10 12.69
CA ASP A 230 8.65 -10.72 11.41
C ASP A 230 7.20 -10.24 11.54
N THR A 231 6.78 -9.39 10.62
CA THR A 231 5.40 -8.88 10.60
C THR A 231 4.42 -9.98 10.16
N PRO A 232 3.11 -9.81 10.39
CA PRO A 232 2.11 -10.74 9.83
C PRO A 232 2.24 -10.92 8.31
N ASN A 233 2.64 -9.86 7.60
CA ASN A 233 2.86 -9.84 6.15
C ASN A 233 4.24 -10.37 5.73
N GLN A 234 5.11 -10.75 6.67
CA GLN A 234 6.47 -11.22 6.42
C GLN A 234 7.39 -10.18 5.73
N ASP A 235 7.31 -8.92 6.17
CA ASP A 235 8.05 -7.81 5.57
C ASP A 235 9.58 -7.98 5.73
N ALA A 236 10.06 -8.57 6.82
CA ALA A 236 11.49 -8.83 7.01
C ALA A 236 11.99 -9.87 6.02
N ARG A 237 11.20 -10.93 5.81
CA ARG A 237 11.51 -11.96 4.80
C ARG A 237 11.48 -11.38 3.39
N ALA A 238 10.49 -10.56 3.06
CA ALA A 238 10.42 -9.89 1.76
C ALA A 238 11.66 -9.01 1.50
N GLY A 239 12.03 -8.20 2.49
CA GLY A 239 13.26 -7.39 2.43
C GLY A 239 14.53 -8.22 2.31
N ALA A 240 14.64 -9.34 3.03
CA ALA A 240 15.77 -10.26 2.92
C ALA A 240 15.88 -10.89 1.52
N ILE A 241 14.76 -11.23 0.89
CA ILE A 241 14.71 -11.71 -0.51
C ILE A 241 15.22 -10.62 -1.45
N ASP A 242 14.71 -9.40 -1.32
CA ASP A 242 15.14 -8.28 -2.18
C ASP A 242 16.63 -7.98 -2.04
N VAL A 243 17.18 -8.07 -0.82
CA VAL A 243 18.61 -7.94 -0.55
C VAL A 243 19.41 -9.08 -1.21
N ALA A 244 18.94 -10.34 -1.09
CA ALA A 244 19.58 -11.49 -1.70
C ALA A 244 19.62 -11.36 -3.23
N LEU A 245 18.52 -10.96 -3.85
CA LEU A 245 18.43 -10.68 -5.29
C LEU A 245 19.38 -9.54 -5.70
N SER A 246 19.41 -8.45 -4.93
CA SER A 246 20.29 -7.30 -5.18
C SER A 246 21.78 -7.64 -5.02
N ALA A 247 22.10 -8.66 -4.22
CA ALA A 247 23.44 -9.19 -4.04
C ALA A 247 23.80 -10.30 -5.05
N GLY A 248 22.88 -10.69 -5.94
CA GLY A 248 23.07 -11.80 -6.88
C GLY A 248 23.06 -13.19 -6.25
N ASN A 249 22.58 -13.32 -5.01
CA ASN A 249 22.48 -14.59 -4.30
C ASN A 249 21.11 -15.23 -4.53
N ASN A 250 20.92 -15.80 -5.72
CA ASN A 250 19.64 -16.36 -6.16
C ASN A 250 19.21 -17.56 -5.31
N ASP A 251 20.15 -18.43 -4.94
CA ASP A 251 19.88 -19.59 -4.07
C ASP A 251 19.29 -19.17 -2.73
N ARG A 252 19.87 -18.12 -2.12
CA ARG A 252 19.33 -17.58 -0.87
C ARG A 252 17.95 -16.97 -1.06
N ALA A 253 17.74 -16.24 -2.16
CA ALA A 253 16.44 -15.64 -2.48
C ALA A 253 15.36 -16.72 -2.63
N GLU A 254 15.66 -17.84 -3.30
CA GLU A 254 14.75 -18.97 -3.46
C GLU A 254 14.45 -19.68 -2.14
N GLN A 255 15.48 -19.96 -1.33
CA GLN A 255 15.30 -20.54 0.00
C GLN A 255 14.40 -19.68 0.90
N LEU A 256 14.60 -18.35 0.88
CA LEU A 256 13.77 -17.42 1.62
C LEU A 256 12.34 -17.38 1.08
N ALA A 257 12.18 -17.42 -0.25
CA ALA A 257 10.88 -17.44 -0.91
C ALA A 257 10.07 -18.70 -0.56
N GLY A 258 10.71 -19.85 -0.38
CA GLY A 258 10.04 -21.10 0.03
C GLY A 258 9.35 -21.04 1.41
N GLY A 259 9.73 -20.09 2.29
CA GLY A 259 9.06 -19.88 3.58
C GLY A 259 8.07 -18.71 3.59
N LEU A 260 7.73 -18.17 2.43
CA LEU A 260 6.63 -17.21 2.30
C LEU A 260 5.29 -17.93 2.53
N ARG A 261 4.37 -17.26 3.23
CA ARG A 261 2.98 -17.71 3.37
C ARG A 261 2.31 -17.74 2.00
N GLN A 262 1.28 -18.58 1.84
CA GLN A 262 0.50 -18.64 0.61
C GLN A 262 -0.53 -17.50 0.55
N ASP A 263 -0.04 -16.27 0.48
CA ASP A 263 -0.83 -15.07 0.28
C ASP A 263 -0.60 -14.51 -1.13
N ASN A 264 -1.59 -14.61 -2.00
CA ASN A 264 -1.43 -14.18 -3.40
C ASN A 264 -1.58 -12.65 -3.56
N THR A 265 -1.06 -11.83 -2.65
CA THR A 265 -1.12 -10.37 -2.82
C THR A 265 -0.32 -9.95 -4.06
N PRO A 266 -0.68 -8.84 -4.73
CA PRO A 266 0.10 -8.36 -5.87
C PRO A 266 1.59 -8.25 -5.56
N ASP A 267 1.95 -7.76 -4.36
CA ASP A 267 3.35 -7.54 -3.96
C ASP A 267 4.09 -8.85 -3.80
N ARG A 268 3.42 -9.85 -3.22
CA ARG A 268 3.96 -11.21 -3.09
C ARG A 268 4.22 -11.84 -4.45
N LEU A 269 3.26 -11.73 -5.37
CA LEU A 269 3.39 -12.27 -6.71
C LEU A 269 4.51 -11.60 -7.50
N LEU A 270 4.64 -10.27 -7.38
CA LEU A 270 5.75 -9.53 -7.99
C LEU A 270 7.11 -9.95 -7.41
N LEU A 271 7.21 -10.17 -6.10
CA LEU A 271 8.43 -10.66 -5.46
C LEU A 271 8.79 -12.07 -5.97
N LEU A 272 7.83 -12.99 -6.02
CA LEU A 272 8.02 -14.34 -6.55
C LEU A 272 8.42 -14.33 -8.03
N ALA A 273 7.84 -13.44 -8.83
CA ALA A 273 8.24 -13.25 -10.22
C ALA A 273 9.72 -12.86 -10.35
N ARG A 274 10.20 -11.93 -9.52
CA ARG A 274 11.61 -11.51 -9.50
C ARG A 274 12.54 -12.65 -9.07
N VAL A 275 12.15 -13.47 -8.10
CA VAL A 275 12.92 -14.66 -7.70
C VAL A 275 12.98 -15.68 -8.83
N ALA A 276 11.84 -15.99 -9.47
CA ALA A 276 11.79 -16.91 -10.59
C ALA A 276 12.60 -16.41 -11.80
N GLU A 277 12.56 -15.11 -12.09
CA GLU A 277 13.39 -14.51 -13.14
C GLU A 277 14.89 -14.64 -12.84
N ALA A 278 15.29 -14.37 -11.60
CA ALA A 278 16.68 -14.49 -11.18
C ALA A 278 17.20 -15.94 -11.27
N GLN A 279 16.32 -16.92 -11.10
CA GLN A 279 16.61 -18.35 -11.30
C GLN A 279 16.52 -18.81 -12.76
N GLY A 280 16.16 -17.93 -13.71
CA GLY A 280 15.97 -18.28 -15.12
C GLY A 280 14.66 -19.01 -15.42
N HIS A 281 13.75 -19.14 -14.45
CA HIS A 281 12.42 -19.74 -14.62
C HIS A 281 11.43 -18.75 -15.27
N HIS A 282 11.70 -18.34 -16.51
CA HIS A 282 10.94 -17.28 -17.20
C HIS A 282 9.44 -17.56 -17.33
N GLN A 283 9.05 -18.82 -17.58
CA GLN A 283 7.64 -19.22 -17.68
C GLN A 283 6.90 -19.06 -16.34
N GLN A 284 7.57 -19.41 -15.24
CA GLN A 284 7.01 -19.24 -13.89
C GLN A 284 6.91 -17.76 -13.53
N ALA A 285 7.95 -16.98 -13.84
CA ALA A 285 7.94 -15.53 -13.64
C ALA A 285 6.77 -14.86 -14.37
N MET A 286 6.54 -15.22 -15.64
CA MET A 286 5.39 -14.73 -16.42
C MET A 286 4.04 -15.10 -15.79
N THR A 287 3.92 -16.32 -15.25
CA THR A 287 2.69 -16.78 -14.58
C THR A 287 2.38 -15.94 -13.33
N TYR A 288 3.40 -15.63 -12.52
CA TYR A 288 3.24 -14.74 -11.37
C TYR A 288 2.87 -13.32 -11.78
N LEU A 289 3.51 -12.75 -12.80
CA LEU A 289 3.22 -11.40 -13.28
C LEU A 289 1.78 -11.27 -13.82
N ARG A 290 1.31 -12.24 -14.61
CA ARG A 290 -0.09 -12.28 -15.08
C ARG A 290 -1.08 -12.32 -13.92
N SER A 291 -0.78 -13.13 -12.90
CA SER A 291 -1.60 -13.22 -11.70
C SER A 291 -1.61 -11.90 -10.92
N ALA A 292 -0.46 -11.23 -10.80
CA ALA A 292 -0.33 -9.92 -10.15
C ALA A 292 -1.15 -8.86 -10.90
N ARG A 293 -1.00 -8.82 -12.23
CA ARG A 293 -1.73 -7.91 -13.11
C ARG A 293 -3.24 -8.08 -13.02
N GLY A 294 -3.74 -9.32 -13.07
CA GLY A 294 -5.17 -9.62 -12.93
C GLY A 294 -5.74 -9.06 -11.63
N LYS A 295 -5.01 -9.23 -10.52
CA LYS A 295 -5.39 -8.67 -9.22
C LYS A 295 -5.37 -7.14 -9.18
N LEU A 296 -4.36 -6.52 -9.79
CA LEU A 296 -4.25 -5.05 -9.86
C LEU A 296 -5.37 -4.42 -10.72
N LEU A 297 -5.84 -5.13 -11.75
CA LEU A 297 -6.95 -4.69 -12.61
C LEU A 297 -8.33 -4.96 -12.01
N GLY A 298 -8.43 -5.42 -10.75
CA GLY A 298 -9.69 -5.77 -10.12
C GLY A 298 -10.39 -6.99 -10.75
N MET A 299 -9.69 -7.76 -11.59
CA MET A 299 -10.18 -9.04 -12.08
C MET A 299 -10.02 -10.05 -10.96
N GLN A 300 -11.11 -10.28 -10.24
CA GLN A 300 -11.18 -11.33 -9.24
C GLN A 300 -10.93 -12.67 -9.93
N SER A 301 -9.77 -13.27 -9.65
CA SER A 301 -9.55 -14.68 -9.99
C SER A 301 -10.51 -15.47 -9.12
N THR A 302 -11.62 -15.91 -9.71
CA THR A 302 -12.49 -16.92 -9.13
C THR A 302 -11.61 -18.14 -8.89
N ASN A 303 -11.21 -18.36 -7.64
CA ASN A 303 -10.49 -19.52 -7.11
C ASN A 303 -10.16 -20.62 -8.13
N SER A 304 -9.11 -20.38 -8.93
CA SER A 304 -8.38 -21.41 -9.63
C SER A 304 -7.02 -20.82 -9.97
N SER A 305 -5.97 -21.44 -9.45
CA SER A 305 -4.58 -21.30 -9.89
C SER A 305 -4.38 -21.83 -11.32
N GLU A 306 -5.38 -21.67 -12.18
CA GLU A 306 -5.39 -22.07 -13.57
C GLU A 306 -5.48 -20.79 -14.38
N THR A 307 -4.37 -20.48 -15.05
CA THR A 307 -4.39 -19.63 -16.24
C THR A 307 -5.57 -20.03 -17.12
N PRO A 308 -6.37 -19.09 -17.66
CA PRO A 308 -7.47 -19.45 -18.55
C PRO A 308 -6.89 -20.31 -19.67
N THR A 309 -7.36 -21.55 -19.80
CA THR A 309 -6.98 -22.45 -20.88
C THR A 309 -8.17 -22.61 -21.80
N VAL A 310 -7.94 -22.51 -23.11
CA VAL A 310 -8.95 -22.85 -24.12
C VAL A 310 -8.51 -24.17 -24.72
N GLY A 311 -9.22 -25.24 -24.37
CA GLY A 311 -8.92 -26.59 -24.87
C GLY A 311 -7.62 -27.20 -24.34
N GLY A 312 -7.26 -26.94 -23.07
CA GLY A 312 -6.04 -27.50 -22.45
C GLY A 312 -4.74 -26.77 -22.81
N VAL A 313 -4.83 -25.66 -23.55
CA VAL A 313 -3.69 -24.80 -23.92
C VAL A 313 -3.89 -23.43 -23.27
N LEU A 314 -2.81 -22.83 -22.75
CA LEU A 314 -2.81 -21.50 -22.15
C LEU A 314 -3.42 -20.47 -23.12
N ALA A 315 -4.47 -19.76 -22.69
CA ALA A 315 -5.06 -18.69 -23.48
C ALA A 315 -4.03 -17.55 -23.64
N ALA A 316 -3.88 -17.08 -24.87
CA ALA A 316 -3.05 -15.92 -25.18
C ALA A 316 -3.61 -14.66 -24.47
N ASP A 317 -2.71 -13.74 -24.14
CA ASP A 317 -3.09 -12.42 -23.62
C ASP A 317 -4.06 -11.75 -24.60
N ASN A 318 -5.10 -11.09 -24.08
CA ASN A 318 -6.05 -10.39 -24.92
C ASN A 318 -5.31 -9.29 -25.71
N PRO A 319 -5.20 -9.40 -27.04
CA PRO A 319 -4.39 -8.49 -27.86
C PRO A 319 -4.98 -7.07 -27.93
N PHE A 320 -6.18 -6.85 -27.37
CA PHE A 320 -6.85 -5.56 -27.38
C PHE A 320 -6.64 -4.72 -26.10
N ILE A 321 -5.87 -5.21 -25.12
CA ILE A 321 -5.65 -4.45 -23.87
C ILE A 321 -4.78 -3.20 -24.09
N GLY A 322 -3.91 -3.17 -25.10
CA GLY A 322 -3.12 -1.98 -25.47
C GLY A 322 -3.83 -0.98 -26.40
N VAL A 323 -4.94 -1.38 -27.04
CA VAL A 323 -5.72 -0.53 -27.97
C VAL A 323 -7.01 -0.01 -27.36
N SER A 324 -7.28 -0.34 -26.10
CA SER A 324 -8.37 0.26 -25.33
C SER A 324 -7.98 1.69 -24.94
N GLN A 325 -8.13 2.62 -25.88
CA GLN A 325 -8.14 4.04 -25.59
C GLN A 325 -9.32 4.30 -24.63
N THR A 326 -9.06 4.35 -23.32
CA THR A 326 -9.87 5.19 -22.46
C THR A 326 -9.82 6.58 -23.09
N SER A 327 -10.98 7.07 -23.52
CA SER A 327 -11.14 8.32 -24.25
C SER A 327 -10.26 9.40 -23.62
N ALA A 328 -9.15 9.72 -24.29
CA ALA A 328 -8.38 10.91 -23.94
C ALA A 328 -9.34 12.10 -24.03
N PRO A 329 -9.34 13.02 -23.05
CA PRO A 329 -10.09 14.25 -23.21
C PRO A 329 -9.61 14.89 -24.52
N THR A 330 -10.57 15.21 -25.38
CA THR A 330 -10.32 15.81 -26.69
C THR A 330 -9.38 16.99 -26.48
N ARG A 331 -8.16 16.89 -27.00
CA ARG A 331 -7.20 17.99 -26.98
C ARG A 331 -7.80 19.12 -27.79
N THR A 332 -8.31 20.14 -27.11
CA THR A 332 -8.76 21.37 -27.75
C THR A 332 -7.58 21.96 -28.48
N ALA A 333 -7.71 22.12 -29.79
CA ALA A 333 -6.75 22.83 -30.62
C ALA A 333 -6.55 24.24 -30.05
N SER A 334 -5.31 24.69 -29.99
CA SER A 334 -4.97 26.09 -29.76
C SER A 334 -5.67 26.96 -30.81
N ALA A 335 -6.26 28.08 -30.38
CA ALA A 335 -7.01 29.02 -31.23
C ALA A 335 -6.16 29.75 -32.30
N TYR A 336 -4.90 29.35 -32.51
CA TYR A 336 -3.95 29.99 -33.43
C TYR A 336 -3.06 28.97 -34.16
N GLY A 337 -3.59 27.84 -34.64
CA GLY A 337 -3.10 27.08 -35.81
C GLY A 337 -1.63 26.59 -35.94
N GLN A 338 -0.67 26.97 -35.09
CA GLN A 338 0.76 26.62 -35.13
C GLN A 338 1.40 26.75 -33.73
N TYR A 339 2.36 25.87 -33.41
CA TYR A 339 3.16 25.91 -32.18
C TYR A 339 4.42 26.78 -32.38
N MET A 340 4.80 27.60 -31.38
CA MET A 340 6.00 28.47 -31.42
C MET A 340 7.27 27.76 -30.91
N PRO A 341 8.50 28.19 -31.29
CA PRO A 341 9.75 27.46 -31.01
C PRO A 341 10.16 27.39 -29.52
N TRP A 342 9.61 28.27 -28.67
CA TRP A 342 9.77 28.22 -27.21
C TRP A 342 8.67 27.40 -26.50
N GLN A 343 7.80 26.76 -27.26
CA GLN A 343 6.81 25.82 -26.75
C GLN A 343 7.33 24.41 -26.98
N VAL A 344 7.88 23.81 -25.93
CA VAL A 344 8.31 22.41 -25.93
C VAL A 344 7.14 21.56 -25.45
N ALA A 345 6.80 20.49 -26.19
CA ALA A 345 5.95 19.44 -25.65
C ALA A 345 6.65 18.85 -24.41
N GLN A 346 5.94 18.76 -23.28
CA GLN A 346 6.50 18.25 -22.03
C GLN A 346 6.95 16.79 -22.19
N SER A 347 8.21 16.58 -22.53
CA SER A 347 8.92 15.33 -22.29
C SER A 347 9.25 15.24 -20.80
N ALA A 348 8.65 14.23 -20.16
CA ALA A 348 8.93 13.65 -18.85
C ALA A 348 9.80 14.47 -17.88
N ALA A 349 9.14 15.10 -16.89
CA ALA A 349 9.84 15.54 -15.68
C ALA A 349 10.40 14.32 -14.93
N ALA A 350 11.65 14.44 -14.45
CA ALA A 350 12.26 13.50 -13.54
C ALA A 350 11.38 13.29 -12.28
N PRO A 351 11.35 12.08 -11.69
CA PRO A 351 10.51 11.80 -10.53
C PRO A 351 11.01 12.61 -9.32
N GLY A 352 10.17 13.48 -8.78
CA GLY A 352 10.41 14.10 -7.46
C GLY A 352 10.36 15.62 -7.36
N SER A 353 10.07 16.38 -8.42
CA SER A 353 9.85 17.83 -8.29
C SER A 353 8.41 18.21 -8.64
N THR A 354 7.63 18.60 -7.63
CA THR A 354 6.43 19.41 -7.84
C THR A 354 6.76 20.85 -7.42
N LEU A 355 6.70 21.77 -8.38
CA LEU A 355 6.73 23.21 -8.09
C LEU A 355 5.39 23.62 -7.46
N PRO A 356 5.38 24.49 -6.44
CA PRO A 356 4.15 24.95 -5.81
C PRO A 356 3.27 25.70 -6.81
N GLY A 357 2.00 25.28 -6.96
CA GLY A 357 0.97 26.05 -7.68
C GLY A 357 0.47 25.49 -9.02
N ILE A 358 0.93 24.32 -9.47
CA ILE A 358 0.44 23.65 -10.68
C ILE A 358 0.11 22.18 -10.41
N GLN A 359 -0.79 21.92 -9.46
CA GLN A 359 -1.52 20.65 -9.43
C GLN A 359 -2.66 20.76 -10.45
N ARG A 360 -2.43 20.17 -11.62
CA ARG A 360 -3.47 19.93 -12.61
C ARG A 360 -4.33 18.77 -12.07
N THR A 361 -5.57 19.07 -11.66
CA THR A 361 -6.50 18.11 -11.03
C THR A 361 -7.11 17.10 -12.03
N ASP A 362 -6.71 17.17 -13.30
CA ASP A 362 -7.18 16.37 -14.43
C ASP A 362 -6.34 15.11 -14.70
N LEU A 363 -5.17 14.98 -14.07
CA LEU A 363 -4.33 13.79 -14.17
C LEU A 363 -4.61 12.85 -12.99
N PRO A 364 -4.80 11.53 -13.22
CA PRO A 364 -4.87 10.56 -12.14
C PRO A 364 -3.61 10.68 -11.29
N VAL A 365 -3.77 10.87 -9.98
CA VAL A 365 -2.64 10.84 -9.04
C VAL A 365 -1.94 9.50 -9.22
N ASP A 366 -0.61 9.51 -9.32
CA ASP A 366 0.19 8.33 -9.55
C ASP A 366 0.21 7.44 -8.29
N THR A 367 -0.85 6.63 -8.11
CA THR A 367 -1.02 5.79 -6.92
C THR A 367 0.06 4.70 -6.87
N ALA A 368 0.29 4.13 -5.69
CA ALA A 368 1.19 2.99 -5.54
C ALA A 368 0.79 1.81 -6.46
N GLN A 369 -0.52 1.58 -6.61
CA GLN A 369 -1.07 0.55 -7.50
C GLN A 369 -0.79 0.84 -8.98
N THR A 370 -0.96 2.08 -9.45
CA THR A 370 -0.65 2.44 -10.85
C THR A 370 0.84 2.31 -11.15
N ARG A 371 1.71 2.67 -10.20
CA ARG A 371 3.16 2.43 -10.30
C ARG A 371 3.49 0.95 -10.39
N MET A 372 2.86 0.15 -9.55
CA MET A 372 3.06 -1.29 -9.53
C MET A 372 2.56 -1.97 -10.81
N LEU A 373 1.39 -1.59 -11.31
CA LEU A 373 0.84 -2.12 -12.55
C LEU A 373 1.79 -1.85 -13.72
N ARG A 374 2.32 -0.63 -13.82
CA ARG A 374 3.36 -0.29 -14.80
C ARG A 374 4.61 -1.15 -14.66
N GLN A 375 5.07 -1.38 -13.43
CA GLN A 375 6.22 -2.25 -13.16
C GLN A 375 5.96 -3.69 -13.64
N VAL A 376 4.78 -4.24 -13.34
CA VAL A 376 4.38 -5.58 -13.81
C VAL A 376 4.35 -5.63 -15.33
N ASP A 377 3.75 -4.64 -15.99
CA ASP A 377 3.68 -4.56 -17.46
C ASP A 377 5.07 -4.51 -18.10
N THR A 378 5.97 -3.65 -17.58
CA THR A 378 7.36 -3.56 -18.07
C THR A 378 8.13 -4.87 -17.87
N MET A 379 7.96 -5.54 -16.73
CA MET A 379 8.60 -6.84 -16.50
C MET A 379 8.10 -7.91 -17.48
N MET A 380 6.80 -7.96 -17.74
CA MET A 380 6.23 -8.90 -18.72
C MET A 380 6.78 -8.64 -20.12
N GLU A 381 6.82 -7.38 -20.57
CA GLU A 381 7.36 -7.00 -21.88
C GLU A 381 8.83 -7.44 -22.00
N SER A 382 9.66 -7.15 -21.00
CA SER A 382 11.07 -7.56 -21.00
C SER A 382 11.26 -9.08 -21.02
N LEU A 383 10.40 -9.86 -20.34
CA LEU A 383 10.45 -11.32 -20.36
C LEU A 383 10.00 -11.87 -21.72
N GLN A 384 9.04 -11.23 -22.37
CA GLN A 384 8.57 -11.61 -23.69
C GLN A 384 9.63 -11.32 -24.76
N GLU A 385 10.34 -10.20 -24.68
CA GLU A 385 11.48 -9.90 -25.54
C GLU A 385 12.62 -10.90 -25.33
N LYS A 386 12.98 -11.20 -24.07
CA LYS A 386 14.00 -12.21 -23.76
C LYS A 386 13.60 -13.56 -24.37
N THR A 387 12.43 -14.09 -24.04
CA THR A 387 11.96 -15.41 -24.52
C THR A 387 11.73 -15.46 -26.04
N GLY A 388 11.30 -14.36 -26.67
CA GLY A 388 11.19 -14.24 -28.12
C GLY A 388 12.53 -14.18 -28.84
N SER A 389 13.54 -13.52 -28.26
CA SER A 389 14.90 -13.46 -28.82
C SER A 389 15.60 -14.83 -28.77
N TRP A 390 15.37 -15.63 -27.72
CA TRP A 390 15.83 -17.03 -27.63
C TRP A 390 15.22 -17.90 -28.75
N LEU A 391 13.91 -17.76 -28.98
CA LEU A 391 13.22 -18.48 -30.05
C LEU A 391 13.63 -18.04 -31.46
N GLN A 392 14.29 -16.88 -31.65
CA GLN A 392 14.81 -16.43 -32.94
C GLN A 392 16.30 -16.80 -33.13
N GLY A 393 17.08 -16.79 -32.06
CA GLY A 393 18.49 -17.19 -32.06
C GLY A 393 18.70 -18.68 -32.37
N GLU A 394 17.81 -19.57 -31.90
CA GLU A 394 17.89 -21.00 -32.21
C GLU A 394 17.66 -21.31 -33.70
N TRP A 395 16.89 -20.51 -34.43
CA TRP A 395 16.70 -20.72 -35.89
C TRP A 395 17.92 -20.30 -36.69
N THR A 396 18.67 -19.30 -36.22
CA THR A 396 19.90 -18.85 -36.91
C THR A 396 21.08 -19.81 -36.75
N TYR A 397 21.07 -20.69 -35.73
CA TYR A 397 22.15 -21.65 -35.50
C TYR A 397 21.97 -22.98 -36.25
N VAL A 398 20.74 -23.33 -36.64
CA VAL A 398 20.47 -24.55 -37.41
C VAL A 398 20.81 -24.38 -38.90
N ASP A 399 20.73 -23.15 -39.44
CA ASP A 399 21.07 -22.89 -40.85
C ASP A 399 22.59 -22.75 -41.14
N ALA A 400 23.42 -22.57 -40.12
CA ALA A 400 24.87 -22.37 -40.32
C ALA A 400 25.67 -23.68 -40.48
N THR A 401 25.08 -24.85 -40.24
CA THR A 401 25.77 -26.15 -40.34
C THR A 401 25.41 -26.98 -41.58
N ALA A 402 24.47 -26.52 -42.42
CA ALA A 402 23.98 -27.28 -43.56
C ALA A 402 24.69 -27.03 -44.91
N ASN A 403 25.70 -26.16 -44.98
CA ASN A 403 26.30 -25.77 -46.27
C ASN A 403 27.84 -25.90 -46.32
N ARG A 404 28.35 -27.13 -46.25
CA ARG A 404 29.69 -27.49 -46.76
C ARG A 404 29.65 -28.86 -47.44
N ALA A 405 29.42 -28.86 -48.75
CA ALA A 405 29.75 -29.99 -49.61
C ALA A 405 31.23 -29.93 -50.05
N PRO A 406 31.98 -31.04 -50.06
CA PRO A 406 33.35 -31.06 -50.58
C PRO A 406 33.34 -31.16 -52.11
N ALA A 407 34.03 -30.24 -52.78
CA ALA A 407 34.35 -30.34 -54.20
C ALA A 407 35.40 -31.44 -54.42
N SER A 408 35.12 -32.35 -55.36
CA SER A 408 36.07 -33.30 -55.95
C SER A 408 36.49 -32.81 -57.34
#